data_AF-A0A8H3HNT0-F1
#
_entry.id   AF-A0A8H3HNT0-F1
#
_cell.length_a   1.000
_cell.length_b   1.000
_cell.length_c   1.000
_cell.angle_alpha   90.00
_cell.angle_beta   90.00
_cell.angle_gamma   90.00
#
_symmetry.space_group_name_H-M   'P 1'
#
loop_
_entity.id
_entity.type
_entity.pdbx_description
1 polymer ?
#
loop_
_entity_poly.entity_id
_entity_poly.type
_entity_poly.pdbx_seq_one_letter_code
_entity_poly.pdbx_strand_id
1 'polypeptide(L)'
;MGQAQASSVWDSYTLNSDIAPGTYRIIHEGTNKVLQIHEQDPYVIVLQQQRQEDDYWFVLPSGDGFIFKHGREKTYLTAPWSSSLGPQLARATRYPTTWTIHNKKDSDDLRCVIMVGMDRNEVWSGGEYLGLVGEISQRGVCFARLSETEEHDQLWRLERIGDDTVEEDSAYRIRELERQLESANARWTAGESTLKAMLHQLDAKELKLETIQRELGKQTVELDAVREELGQQAAELRHKFNALDEIRELLDARERAMFEKDRTLFGDEVVDEKARGESLEARDRFDDTISIATGQQSEPERASTSETQIQSIESSAVHVAAPVEQRLAELGWSFD
;
A
#
# COMPACT_ATOMS: atom_id res chain seq x y z
N MET A 1 26.57 28.58 -69.53
CA MET A 1 25.54 27.53 -69.54
C MET A 1 24.92 27.49 -68.16
N GLY A 2 23.72 28.02 -67.98
CA GLY A 2 23.03 28.00 -66.69
C GLY A 2 22.41 26.63 -66.48
N GLN A 3 22.79 25.94 -65.39
CA GLN A 3 22.04 24.80 -64.91
C GLN A 3 20.69 25.33 -64.41
N ALA A 4 19.61 24.99 -65.11
CA ALA A 4 18.28 25.13 -64.56
C ALA A 4 18.19 24.17 -63.36
N GLN A 5 18.14 24.71 -62.14
CA GLN A 5 17.67 23.94 -60.99
C GLN A 5 16.25 23.48 -61.34
N ALA A 6 16.07 22.17 -61.50
CA ALA A 6 14.74 21.60 -61.56
C ALA A 6 14.11 21.84 -60.18
N SER A 7 13.25 22.87 -60.09
CA SER A 7 12.40 23.05 -58.93
C SER A 7 11.57 21.78 -58.81
N SER A 8 11.63 21.16 -57.63
CA SER A 8 10.84 19.98 -57.33
C SER A 8 9.36 20.38 -57.41
N VAL A 9 8.50 19.54 -57.97
CA VAL A 9 7.03 19.79 -57.98
C VAL A 9 6.53 20.10 -56.56
N TRP A 10 7.19 19.53 -55.55
CA TRP A 10 6.92 19.71 -54.13
C TRP A 10 7.27 21.10 -53.58
N ASP A 11 8.10 21.89 -54.28
CA ASP A 11 8.37 23.30 -53.91
C ASP A 11 7.12 24.18 -54.09
N SER A 12 6.12 23.70 -54.84
CA SER A 12 4.81 24.33 -55.00
C SER A 12 3.83 24.02 -53.87
N TYR A 13 4.20 23.20 -52.89
CA TYR A 13 3.36 22.87 -51.74
C TYR A 13 3.87 23.59 -50.47
N THR A 14 2.95 23.91 -49.55
CA THR A 14 3.23 24.52 -48.25
C THR A 14 2.56 23.76 -47.13
N LEU A 15 3.23 23.73 -45.98
CA LEU A 15 2.68 23.18 -44.75
C LEU A 15 1.35 23.84 -44.42
N ASN A 16 0.32 23.03 -44.28
CA ASN A 16 -1.00 23.42 -43.84
C ASN A 16 -1.16 23.05 -42.36
N SER A 17 -0.94 24.04 -41.50
CA SER A 17 -1.14 23.94 -40.05
C SER A 17 -2.56 24.29 -39.61
N ASP A 18 -3.42 24.75 -40.53
CA ASP A 18 -4.76 25.27 -40.24
C ASP A 18 -5.84 24.18 -40.21
N ILE A 19 -5.43 22.91 -40.32
CA ILE A 19 -6.35 21.78 -40.24
C ILE A 19 -6.84 21.64 -38.81
N ALA A 20 -8.13 21.92 -38.61
CA ALA A 20 -8.78 21.78 -37.32
C ALA A 20 -8.70 20.32 -36.83
N PRO A 21 -8.42 20.07 -35.55
CA PRO A 21 -8.62 18.75 -34.97
C PRO A 21 -10.08 18.29 -35.09
N GLY A 22 -10.31 16.98 -35.18
CA GLY A 22 -11.65 16.42 -35.26
C GLY A 22 -11.71 15.07 -35.95
N THR A 23 -12.91 14.70 -36.39
CA THR A 23 -13.16 13.44 -37.11
C THR A 23 -13.17 13.67 -38.61
N TYR A 24 -12.36 12.90 -39.33
CA TYR A 24 -12.14 13.03 -40.76
C TYR A 24 -12.30 11.69 -41.50
N ARG A 25 -12.73 11.77 -42.76
CA ARG A 25 -12.47 10.75 -43.77
C ARG A 25 -11.28 11.19 -44.60
N ILE A 26 -10.37 10.24 -44.85
CA ILE A 26 -9.18 10.46 -45.65
C ILE A 26 -9.43 9.77 -47.00
N ILE A 27 -9.55 10.54 -48.06
CA ILE A 27 -9.96 10.04 -49.39
C ILE A 27 -8.75 10.16 -50.32
N HIS A 28 -8.41 9.09 -51.01
CA HIS A 28 -7.40 9.11 -52.05
C HIS A 28 -7.99 9.72 -53.33
N GLU A 29 -7.38 10.76 -53.86
CA GLU A 29 -7.95 11.52 -54.99
C GLU A 29 -7.99 10.68 -56.27
N GLY A 30 -6.91 9.98 -56.59
CA GLY A 30 -6.79 9.22 -57.84
C GLY A 30 -7.80 8.06 -57.98
N THR A 31 -8.25 7.49 -56.86
CA THR A 31 -9.18 6.34 -56.86
C THR A 31 -10.55 6.66 -56.27
N ASN A 32 -10.71 7.83 -55.64
CA ASN A 32 -11.88 8.23 -54.86
C ASN A 32 -12.31 7.17 -53.82
N LYS A 33 -11.33 6.41 -53.29
CA LYS A 33 -11.51 5.40 -52.24
C LYS A 33 -11.07 6.00 -50.89
N VAL A 34 -11.66 5.50 -49.81
CA VAL A 34 -11.37 5.95 -48.45
C VAL A 34 -10.25 5.10 -47.86
N LEU A 35 -9.38 5.75 -47.09
CA LEU A 35 -8.37 5.10 -46.26
C LEU A 35 -9.04 4.37 -45.10
N GLN A 36 -8.89 3.07 -45.03
CA GLN A 36 -9.52 2.22 -44.03
C GLN A 36 -8.53 1.18 -43.48
N ILE A 37 -8.89 0.57 -42.37
CA ILE A 37 -8.20 -0.62 -41.85
C ILE A 37 -8.89 -1.86 -42.45
N HIS A 38 -8.10 -2.84 -42.86
CA HIS A 38 -8.62 -4.07 -43.44
C HIS A 38 -9.52 -4.83 -42.43
N GLU A 39 -10.74 -5.21 -42.83
CA GLU A 39 -11.74 -5.81 -41.95
C GLU A 39 -11.25 -7.08 -41.21
N GLN A 40 -10.43 -7.90 -41.88
CA GLN A 40 -9.90 -9.15 -41.30
C GLN A 40 -8.49 -9.00 -40.70
N ASP A 41 -7.79 -7.90 -40.99
CA ASP A 41 -6.42 -7.68 -40.50
C ASP A 41 -6.27 -6.25 -39.96
N PRO A 42 -6.33 -6.05 -38.62
CA PRO A 42 -6.36 -4.72 -38.01
C PRO A 42 -5.03 -3.96 -38.14
N TYR A 43 -4.00 -4.56 -38.74
CA TYR A 43 -2.69 -3.93 -38.95
C TYR A 43 -2.50 -3.41 -40.38
N VAL A 44 -3.37 -3.80 -41.32
CA VAL A 44 -3.22 -3.48 -42.75
C VAL A 44 -4.08 -2.29 -43.11
N ILE A 45 -3.47 -1.29 -43.75
CA ILE A 45 -4.16 -0.12 -44.29
C ILE A 45 -4.52 -0.37 -45.75
N VAL A 46 -5.75 -0.08 -46.13
CA VAL A 46 -6.29 -0.32 -47.47
C VAL A 46 -7.06 0.89 -47.99
N LEU A 47 -7.20 0.94 -49.32
CA LEU A 47 -8.15 1.82 -50.00
C LEU A 47 -9.37 1.01 -50.40
N GLN A 48 -10.53 1.37 -49.87
CA GLN A 48 -11.78 0.72 -50.21
C GLN A 48 -12.87 1.74 -50.56
N GLN A 49 -13.85 1.27 -51.32
CA GLN A 49 -15.04 2.06 -51.57
C GLN A 49 -15.81 2.17 -50.25
N GLN A 50 -16.33 3.35 -49.95
CA GLN A 50 -17.06 3.59 -48.72
C GLN A 50 -18.24 2.62 -48.61
N ARG A 51 -18.16 1.68 -47.67
CA ARG A 51 -19.20 0.69 -47.38
C ARG A 51 -19.78 0.82 -45.98
N GLN A 52 -19.02 1.40 -45.05
CA GLN A 52 -19.34 1.45 -43.63
C GLN A 52 -19.24 2.89 -43.11
N GLU A 53 -20.21 3.31 -42.30
CA GLU A 53 -20.24 4.67 -41.70
C GLU A 53 -19.24 4.83 -40.55
N ASP A 54 -18.74 3.73 -39.98
CA ASP A 54 -17.92 3.70 -38.77
C ASP A 54 -16.41 3.83 -39.01
N ASP A 55 -15.97 3.89 -40.27
CA ASP A 55 -14.55 4.03 -40.61
C ASP A 55 -14.20 5.51 -40.78
N TYR A 56 -13.61 6.05 -39.71
CA TYR A 56 -13.17 7.43 -39.63
C TYR A 56 -11.85 7.53 -38.86
N TRP A 57 -11.18 8.66 -39.06
CA TRP A 57 -9.90 8.97 -38.44
C TRP A 57 -10.02 10.22 -37.61
N PHE A 58 -9.58 10.15 -36.35
CA PHE A 58 -9.32 11.35 -35.56
C PHE A 58 -7.99 11.95 -36.01
N VAL A 59 -8.07 13.21 -36.44
CA VAL A 59 -6.89 14.04 -36.72
C VAL A 59 -6.62 14.85 -35.45
N LEU A 60 -5.49 14.57 -34.82
CA LEU A 60 -5.10 15.19 -33.54
C LEU A 60 -3.75 15.89 -33.73
N PRO A 61 -3.52 17.05 -33.08
CA PRO A 61 -2.25 17.75 -33.16
C PRO A 61 -1.14 16.95 -32.47
N SER A 62 0.07 16.96 -33.04
CA SER A 62 1.25 16.28 -32.50
C SER A 62 2.53 17.01 -32.94
N GLY A 63 3.11 17.81 -32.03
CA GLY A 63 4.27 18.66 -32.35
C GLY A 63 3.96 19.64 -33.49
N ASP A 64 4.78 19.62 -34.53
CA ASP A 64 4.62 20.46 -35.74
C ASP A 64 3.68 19.84 -36.80
N GLY A 65 2.96 18.77 -36.45
CA GLY A 65 2.08 18.06 -37.36
C GLY A 65 0.88 17.43 -36.66
N PHE A 66 0.44 16.30 -37.19
CA PHE A 66 -0.77 15.60 -36.78
C PHE A 66 -0.54 14.10 -36.65
N ILE A 67 -1.34 13.45 -35.82
CA ILE A 67 -1.47 12.00 -35.78
C ILE A 67 -2.86 11.61 -36.25
N PHE A 68 -2.96 10.49 -36.96
CA PHE A 68 -4.24 9.93 -37.40
C PHE A 68 -4.54 8.69 -36.57
N LYS A 69 -5.59 8.76 -35.73
CA LYS A 69 -6.05 7.64 -34.90
C LYS A 69 -7.34 7.07 -35.45
N HIS A 70 -7.38 5.79 -35.74
CA HIS A 70 -8.58 5.13 -36.23
C HIS A 70 -9.69 5.11 -35.17
N GLY A 71 -10.90 5.42 -35.62
CA GLY A 71 -12.09 5.59 -34.79
C GLY A 71 -12.42 4.38 -33.94
N ARG A 72 -12.55 3.24 -34.62
CA ARG A 72 -12.96 1.96 -34.04
C ARG A 72 -11.81 1.20 -33.40
N GLU A 73 -10.76 0.96 -34.17
CA GLU A 73 -9.62 0.10 -33.78
C GLU A 73 -8.67 0.74 -32.77
N LYS A 74 -8.78 2.06 -32.55
CA LYS A 74 -7.92 2.86 -31.64
C LYS A 74 -6.43 2.74 -31.93
N THR A 75 -6.05 2.30 -33.12
CA THR A 75 -4.69 2.26 -33.66
C THR A 75 -4.38 3.56 -34.42
N TYR A 76 -3.12 3.78 -34.75
CA TYR A 76 -2.63 4.96 -35.45
C TYR A 76 -2.12 4.59 -36.83
N LEU A 77 -2.27 5.51 -37.79
CA LEU A 77 -1.59 5.43 -39.07
C LEU A 77 -0.08 5.62 -38.84
N THR A 78 0.67 4.57 -39.12
CA THR A 78 2.11 4.51 -38.85
C THR A 78 2.88 4.30 -40.15
N ALA A 79 3.92 5.12 -40.35
CA ALA A 79 4.93 4.86 -41.36
C ALA A 79 5.97 3.86 -40.82
N PRO A 80 6.24 2.76 -41.52
CA PRO A 80 7.30 1.84 -41.11
C PRO A 80 8.68 2.52 -41.20
N TRP A 81 9.49 2.35 -40.16
CA TRP A 81 10.88 2.80 -40.12
C TRP A 81 11.79 1.68 -40.63
N SER A 82 11.86 1.47 -41.94
CA SER A 82 12.81 0.53 -42.55
C SER A 82 13.75 1.24 -43.51
N SER A 83 15.02 0.81 -43.54
CA SER A 83 16.08 1.28 -44.43
C SER A 83 15.93 0.82 -45.89
N SER A 84 14.82 0.17 -46.23
CA SER A 84 14.53 -0.30 -47.59
C SER A 84 14.27 0.86 -48.55
N LEU A 85 15.02 0.87 -49.65
CA LEU A 85 15.02 1.86 -50.75
C LEU A 85 13.74 1.86 -51.63
N GLY A 86 12.62 1.30 -51.17
CA GLY A 86 11.40 1.20 -51.99
C GLY A 86 10.12 1.37 -51.19
N PRO A 87 8.95 1.42 -51.87
CA PRO A 87 7.65 1.62 -51.22
C PRO A 87 7.39 0.57 -50.12
N GLN A 88 7.00 1.06 -48.95
CA GLN A 88 6.73 0.23 -47.77
C GLN A 88 5.25 0.32 -47.41
N LEU A 89 4.64 -0.76 -46.93
CA LEU A 89 3.22 -0.74 -46.59
C LEU A 89 2.95 0.16 -45.38
N ALA A 90 1.98 1.07 -45.51
CA ALA A 90 1.43 1.77 -44.36
C ALA A 90 0.73 0.79 -43.43
N ARG A 91 0.84 1.00 -42.11
CA ARG A 91 0.26 0.09 -41.11
C ARG A 91 -0.59 0.84 -40.10
N ALA A 92 -1.55 0.13 -39.54
CA ALA A 92 -2.23 0.53 -38.31
C ALA A 92 -1.49 -0.08 -37.11
N THR A 93 -0.94 0.73 -36.23
CA THR A 93 -0.22 0.22 -35.04
C THR A 93 -0.58 1.00 -33.77
N ARG A 94 -0.08 0.57 -32.60
CA ARG A 94 -0.27 1.32 -31.35
C ARG A 94 0.66 2.53 -31.22
N TYR A 95 1.62 2.70 -32.13
CA TYR A 95 2.64 3.73 -32.06
C TYR A 95 2.37 4.80 -33.14
N PRO A 96 2.07 6.04 -32.74
CA PRO A 96 1.76 7.09 -33.70
C PRO A 96 3.00 7.52 -34.50
N THR A 97 2.81 7.79 -35.79
CA THR A 97 3.75 8.59 -36.59
C THR A 97 3.20 10.00 -36.68
N THR A 98 4.04 11.01 -36.48
CA THR A 98 3.67 12.39 -36.76
C THR A 98 3.71 12.63 -38.26
N TRP A 99 2.64 13.16 -38.81
CA TRP A 99 2.47 13.50 -40.21
C TRP A 99 2.30 15.00 -40.38
N THR A 100 2.82 15.55 -41.46
CA THR A 100 2.61 16.93 -41.88
C THR A 100 1.75 16.94 -43.13
N ILE A 101 0.83 17.89 -43.22
CA ILE A 101 -0.13 17.98 -44.33
C ILE A 101 0.21 19.23 -45.12
N HIS A 102 0.29 19.11 -46.44
CA HIS A 102 0.74 20.19 -47.31
C HIS A 102 -0.26 20.42 -48.44
N ASN A 103 -0.62 21.69 -48.64
CA ASN A 103 -1.51 22.10 -49.72
C ASN A 103 -0.71 22.79 -50.82
N LYS A 104 -1.24 22.78 -52.04
CA LYS A 104 -0.64 23.51 -53.16
C LYS A 104 -0.74 25.02 -52.90
N LYS A 105 0.38 25.74 -53.06
CA LYS A 105 0.46 27.21 -52.90
C LYS A 105 -0.54 27.89 -53.82
N ASP A 106 -1.18 28.93 -53.31
CA ASP A 106 -2.10 29.80 -54.05
C ASP A 106 -3.25 29.08 -54.75
N SER A 107 -3.67 27.93 -54.20
CA SER A 107 -4.74 27.11 -54.73
C SER A 107 -5.84 26.92 -53.68
N ASP A 108 -7.09 27.24 -54.02
CA ASP A 108 -8.28 26.94 -53.20
C ASP A 108 -8.64 25.44 -53.20
N ASP A 109 -7.68 24.61 -53.58
CA ASP A 109 -7.85 23.20 -53.77
C ASP A 109 -7.72 22.49 -52.42
N LEU A 110 -8.73 21.70 -52.08
CA LEU A 110 -8.78 20.94 -50.83
C LEU A 110 -7.89 19.68 -50.88
N ARG A 111 -7.22 19.42 -52.01
CA ARG A 111 -6.25 18.35 -52.15
C ARG A 111 -4.97 18.68 -51.40
N CYS A 112 -4.48 17.69 -50.66
CA CYS A 112 -3.30 17.78 -49.84
C CYS A 112 -2.39 16.58 -50.04
N VAL A 113 -1.12 16.74 -49.68
CA VAL A 113 -0.13 15.67 -49.58
C VAL A 113 0.14 15.42 -48.10
N ILE A 114 0.14 14.15 -47.70
CA ILE A 114 0.40 13.74 -46.32
C ILE A 114 1.83 13.19 -46.24
N MET A 115 2.72 13.89 -45.55
CA MET A 115 4.14 13.56 -45.44
C MET A 115 4.51 13.19 -44.01
N VAL A 116 5.56 12.40 -43.81
CA VAL A 116 6.06 12.16 -42.44
C VAL A 116 6.71 13.44 -41.92
N GLY A 117 6.37 13.82 -40.69
CA GLY A 117 7.01 14.94 -40.01
C GLY A 117 8.47 14.63 -39.76
N MET A 118 9.35 15.33 -40.47
CA MET A 118 10.80 15.26 -40.25
C MET A 118 11.20 16.36 -39.28
N ASP A 119 12.06 16.03 -38.32
CA ASP A 119 12.68 17.05 -37.49
C ASP A 119 13.53 17.95 -38.39
N ARG A 120 13.47 19.28 -38.22
CA ARG A 120 14.13 20.23 -39.14
C ARG A 120 15.65 20.05 -39.22
N ASN A 121 16.23 19.34 -38.25
CA ASN A 121 17.65 18.99 -38.19
C ASN A 121 18.00 17.67 -38.90
N GLU A 122 17.02 16.83 -39.20
CA GLU A 122 17.17 15.59 -39.96
C GLU A 122 16.65 15.78 -41.39
N VAL A 123 17.23 16.75 -42.09
CA VAL A 123 17.10 16.79 -43.55
C VAL A 123 17.82 15.55 -44.07
N TRP A 124 17.05 14.53 -44.48
CA TRP A 124 17.60 13.44 -45.28
C TRP A 124 18.40 14.08 -46.40
N SER A 125 19.70 13.76 -46.44
CA SER A 125 20.67 14.30 -47.38
C SER A 125 20.15 14.18 -48.81
N GLY A 126 19.50 15.22 -49.34
CA GLY A 126 18.92 15.20 -50.69
C GLY A 126 17.56 15.86 -50.88
N GLY A 127 16.85 16.30 -49.83
CA GLY A 127 15.52 16.92 -50.02
C GLY A 127 14.47 15.92 -50.50
N GLU A 128 14.62 14.64 -50.12
CA GLU A 128 13.68 13.58 -50.45
C GLU A 128 12.46 13.66 -49.53
N TYR A 129 11.32 14.03 -50.10
CA TYR A 129 10.04 14.00 -49.38
C TYR A 129 9.50 12.57 -49.34
N LEU A 130 9.18 12.10 -48.14
CA LEU A 130 8.52 10.82 -47.94
C LEU A 130 7.08 11.06 -47.48
N GLY A 131 6.13 10.39 -48.12
CA GLY A 131 4.73 10.56 -47.78
C GLY A 131 3.88 9.35 -48.06
N LEU A 132 2.61 9.50 -47.70
CA LEU A 132 1.57 8.52 -47.91
C LEU A 132 1.17 8.53 -49.38
N VAL A 133 1.23 7.36 -49.99
CA VAL A 133 0.92 7.15 -51.40
C VAL A 133 -0.13 6.06 -51.51
N GLY A 134 -1.06 6.25 -52.42
CA GLY A 134 -2.11 5.31 -52.76
C GLY A 134 -1.59 4.07 -53.49
N GLU A 135 -2.39 3.59 -54.43
CA GLU A 135 -2.25 2.26 -55.03
C GLU A 135 -1.10 2.18 -56.05
N ILE A 136 0.16 2.17 -55.59
CA ILE A 136 1.37 2.21 -56.45
C ILE A 136 1.49 1.00 -57.42
N SER A 137 0.83 -0.12 -57.12
CA SER A 137 0.61 -1.30 -57.98
C SER A 137 0.41 -2.52 -57.09
N GLN A 138 -0.82 -3.01 -56.93
CA GLN A 138 -1.19 -4.25 -56.21
C GLN A 138 -0.77 -4.39 -54.72
N ARG A 139 0.04 -3.47 -54.18
CA ARG A 139 0.59 -3.55 -52.82
C ARG A 139 -0.27 -2.83 -51.77
N GLY A 140 -1.28 -2.06 -52.17
CA GLY A 140 -2.09 -1.27 -51.24
C GLY A 140 -1.43 0.05 -50.86
N VAL A 141 -1.87 0.66 -49.76
CA VAL A 141 -1.39 1.98 -49.33
C VAL A 141 0.03 1.89 -48.83
N CYS A 142 0.88 2.75 -49.36
CA CYS A 142 2.31 2.72 -49.10
C CYS A 142 2.82 4.05 -48.54
N PHE A 143 3.98 3.97 -47.94
CA PHE A 143 4.88 5.06 -47.63
C PHE A 143 6.06 4.98 -48.61
N ALA A 144 6.30 6.04 -49.36
CA ALA A 144 7.32 6.06 -50.41
C ALA A 144 7.89 7.46 -50.63
N ARG A 145 8.98 7.52 -51.40
CA ARG A 145 9.54 8.77 -51.92
C ARG A 145 8.58 9.38 -52.94
N LEU A 146 8.20 10.62 -52.69
CA LEU A 146 7.27 11.36 -53.54
C LEU A 146 7.85 11.64 -54.94
N SER A 147 9.18 11.72 -55.06
CA SER A 147 9.88 11.85 -56.34
C SER A 147 9.86 10.59 -57.21
N GLU A 148 9.57 9.42 -56.63
CA GLU A 148 9.56 8.13 -57.31
C GLU A 148 8.14 7.66 -57.65
N THR A 149 7.13 8.47 -57.34
CA THR A 149 5.71 8.13 -57.50
C THR A 149 5.00 9.19 -58.35
N GLU A 150 3.86 8.83 -58.94
CA GLU A 150 3.08 9.78 -59.73
C GLU A 150 2.31 10.74 -58.83
N GLU A 151 2.15 12.01 -59.23
CA GLU A 151 1.50 13.02 -58.38
C GLU A 151 0.08 12.59 -57.97
N HIS A 152 -0.67 11.96 -58.88
CA HIS A 152 -2.04 11.55 -58.63
C HIS A 152 -2.21 10.47 -57.54
N ASP A 153 -1.16 9.67 -57.29
CA ASP A 153 -1.13 8.67 -56.22
C ASP A 153 -0.83 9.28 -54.85
N GLN A 154 -0.43 10.55 -54.80
CA GLN A 154 0.06 11.23 -53.60
C GLN A 154 -0.96 12.24 -53.06
N LEU A 155 -2.04 12.46 -53.81
CA LEU A 155 -3.08 13.43 -53.49
C LEU A 155 -4.18 12.80 -52.67
N TRP A 156 -4.47 13.47 -51.56
CA TRP A 156 -5.47 13.09 -50.59
C TRP A 156 -6.44 14.25 -50.36
N ARG A 157 -7.66 13.94 -49.96
CA ARG A 157 -8.66 14.91 -49.53
C ARG A 157 -9.11 14.55 -48.13
N LEU A 158 -9.07 15.52 -47.23
CA LEU A 158 -9.51 15.39 -45.85
C LEU A 158 -10.92 15.95 -45.73
N GLU A 159 -11.91 15.06 -45.66
CA GLU A 159 -13.31 15.45 -45.48
C GLU A 159 -13.64 15.43 -43.98
N ARG A 160 -13.92 16.59 -43.41
CA ARG A 160 -14.31 16.71 -42.00
C ARG A 160 -15.77 16.24 -41.84
N ILE A 161 -15.98 15.27 -40.96
CA ILE A 161 -17.30 14.63 -40.74
C ILE A 161 -17.83 14.79 -39.32
N GLY A 162 -17.00 15.28 -38.40
CA GLY A 162 -17.42 15.58 -37.04
C GLY A 162 -16.41 16.43 -36.28
N ASP A 163 -16.89 17.14 -35.27
CA ASP A 163 -16.06 17.87 -34.29
C ASP A 163 -15.47 16.94 -33.22
N ASP A 164 -15.95 15.70 -33.16
CA ASP A 164 -15.56 14.76 -32.12
C ASP A 164 -14.06 14.46 -32.19
N THR A 165 -13.38 14.65 -31.08
CA THR A 165 -12.04 14.12 -30.82
C THR A 165 -12.22 13.11 -29.69
N VAL A 166 -12.08 11.80 -29.93
CA VAL A 166 -12.27 10.74 -28.89
C VAL A 166 -11.13 10.69 -27.86
N GLU A 167 -10.53 11.82 -27.55
CA GLU A 167 -10.13 11.99 -26.17
C GLU A 167 -11.42 12.13 -25.38
N GLU A 168 -11.90 11.02 -24.81
CA GLU A 168 -12.76 11.06 -23.63
C GLU A 168 -12.22 12.15 -22.70
N ASP A 169 -12.90 13.29 -22.73
CA ASP A 169 -12.73 14.49 -21.94
C ASP A 169 -11.54 14.38 -21.00
N SER A 170 -10.33 14.57 -21.54
CA SER A 170 -9.08 14.41 -20.79
C SER A 170 -9.09 15.35 -19.58
N ALA A 171 -9.80 16.47 -19.69
CA ALA A 171 -10.13 17.36 -18.58
C ALA A 171 -11.04 16.72 -17.51
N TYR A 172 -12.06 15.94 -17.87
CA TYR A 172 -12.87 15.17 -16.92
C TYR A 172 -12.04 14.11 -16.19
N ARG A 173 -11.18 13.36 -16.92
CA ARG A 173 -10.30 12.37 -16.29
C ARG A 173 -9.29 13.01 -15.34
N ILE A 174 -8.73 14.16 -15.72
CA ILE A 174 -7.84 14.96 -14.86
C ILE A 174 -8.59 15.42 -13.61
N ARG A 175 -9.79 16.00 -13.73
CA ARG A 175 -10.61 16.43 -12.59
C ARG A 175 -10.96 15.30 -11.64
N GLU A 176 -11.27 14.12 -12.18
CA GLU A 176 -11.58 12.95 -11.36
C GLU A 176 -10.33 12.43 -10.63
N LEU A 177 -9.16 12.44 -11.28
CA LEU A 177 -7.89 12.10 -10.63
C LEU A 177 -7.50 13.12 -9.55
N GLU A 178 -7.71 14.41 -9.79
CA GLU A 178 -7.49 15.48 -8.80
C GLU A 178 -8.40 15.29 -7.59
N ARG A 179 -9.68 15.00 -7.81
CA ARG A 179 -10.63 14.68 -6.72
C ARG A 179 -10.19 13.46 -5.91
N GLN A 180 -9.72 12.41 -6.59
CA GLN A 180 -9.21 11.21 -5.92
C GLN A 180 -7.94 11.51 -5.11
N LEU A 181 -7.02 12.30 -5.66
CA LEU A 181 -5.80 12.73 -4.98
C LEU A 181 -6.13 13.53 -3.71
N GLU A 182 -7.06 14.47 -3.80
CA GLU A 182 -7.46 15.31 -2.67
C GLU A 182 -8.14 14.48 -1.58
N SER A 183 -9.00 13.53 -1.96
CA SER A 183 -9.60 12.59 -1.00
C SER A 183 -8.58 11.67 -0.32
N ALA A 184 -7.55 11.24 -1.05
CA ALA A 184 -6.47 10.42 -0.50
C ALA A 184 -5.59 11.24 0.45
N ASN A 185 -5.30 12.50 0.10
CA ASN A 185 -4.53 13.40 0.94
C ASN A 185 -5.28 13.76 2.25
N ALA A 186 -6.60 13.97 2.17
CA ALA A 186 -7.45 14.17 3.35
C ALA A 186 -7.43 12.94 4.28
N ARG A 187 -7.51 11.72 3.72
CA ARG A 187 -7.38 10.49 4.51
C ARG A 187 -5.99 10.33 5.14
N TRP A 188 -4.94 10.65 4.39
CA TRP A 188 -3.56 10.58 4.86
C TRP A 188 -3.32 11.53 6.03
N THR A 189 -3.70 12.80 5.90
CA THR A 189 -3.54 13.82 6.94
C THR A 189 -4.35 13.49 8.21
N ALA A 190 -5.57 12.97 8.07
CA ALA A 190 -6.34 12.45 9.19
C ALA A 190 -5.63 11.28 9.89
N GLY A 191 -5.09 10.33 9.12
CA GLY A 191 -4.29 9.21 9.64
C GLY A 191 -3.04 9.68 10.38
N GLU A 192 -2.32 10.64 9.83
CA GLU A 192 -1.11 11.22 10.44
C GLU A 192 -1.43 11.88 11.80
N SER A 193 -2.53 12.65 11.87
CA SER A 193 -2.95 13.26 13.14
C SER A 193 -3.32 12.22 14.20
N THR A 194 -3.94 11.12 13.78
CA THR A 194 -4.30 10.00 14.66
C THR A 194 -3.06 9.28 15.17
N LEU A 195 -2.07 9.04 14.30
CA LEU A 195 -0.79 8.44 14.67
C LEU A 195 -0.02 9.30 15.67
N LYS A 196 0.01 10.63 15.46
CA LYS A 196 0.63 11.56 16.43
C LYS A 196 -0.07 11.52 17.79
N ALA A 197 -1.41 11.44 17.81
CA ALA A 197 -2.15 11.29 19.05
C ALA A 197 -1.84 9.97 19.77
N MET A 198 -1.73 8.87 19.03
CA MET A 198 -1.33 7.57 19.59
C MET A 198 0.10 7.58 20.12
N LEU A 199 1.03 8.25 19.44
CA LEU A 199 2.41 8.41 19.90
C LEU A 199 2.46 9.13 21.25
N HIS A 200 1.77 10.28 21.37
CA HIS A 200 1.68 11.00 22.64
C HIS A 200 1.04 10.18 23.77
N GLN A 201 0.05 9.33 23.45
CA GLN A 201 -0.52 8.41 24.44
C GLN A 201 0.47 7.34 24.88
N LEU A 202 1.33 6.86 23.97
CA LEU A 202 2.36 5.87 24.26
C LEU A 202 3.45 6.48 25.16
N ASP A 203 3.94 7.68 24.83
CA ASP A 203 4.89 8.44 25.66
C ASP A 203 4.34 8.66 27.08
N ALA A 204 3.06 9.04 27.20
CA ALA A 204 2.41 9.25 28.48
C ALA A 204 2.27 7.96 29.30
N LYS A 205 2.07 6.81 28.64
CA LYS A 205 2.03 5.50 29.30
C LYS A 205 3.42 5.04 29.72
N GLU A 206 4.44 5.30 28.91
CA GLU A 206 5.84 5.00 29.22
C GLU A 206 6.31 5.76 30.46
N LEU A 207 6.04 7.07 30.54
CA LEU A 207 6.34 7.88 31.72
C LEU A 207 5.64 7.35 33.00
N LYS A 208 4.39 6.88 32.87
CA LYS A 208 3.66 6.26 33.99
C LYS A 208 4.31 4.96 34.42
N LEU A 209 4.73 4.11 33.47
CA LEU A 209 5.44 2.87 33.78
C LEU A 209 6.77 3.12 34.49
N GLU A 210 7.56 4.10 34.03
CA GLU A 210 8.79 4.49 34.72
C GLU A 210 8.53 4.97 36.16
N THR A 211 7.45 5.71 36.36
CA THR A 211 7.05 6.18 37.69
C THR A 211 6.68 5.01 38.60
N ILE A 212 5.89 4.06 38.10
CA ILE A 212 5.51 2.85 38.84
C ILE A 212 6.75 1.99 39.14
N GLN A 213 7.66 1.82 38.19
CA GLN A 213 8.91 1.07 38.40
C GLN A 213 9.76 1.70 39.50
N ARG A 214 9.86 3.03 39.53
CA ARG A 214 10.60 3.75 40.57
C ARG A 214 9.96 3.54 41.95
N GLU A 215 8.63 3.60 42.02
CA GLU A 215 7.91 3.40 43.28
C GLU A 215 8.01 1.96 43.78
N LEU A 216 7.89 0.98 42.88
CA LEU A 216 8.10 -0.44 43.20
C LEU A 216 9.53 -0.68 43.72
N GLY A 217 10.52 0.00 43.14
CA GLY A 217 11.91 -0.06 43.63
C GLY A 217 12.04 0.46 45.06
N LYS A 218 11.38 1.57 45.41
CA LYS A 218 11.36 2.07 46.80
C LYS A 218 10.70 1.08 47.76
N GLN A 219 9.52 0.58 47.40
CA GLN A 219 8.80 -0.39 48.22
C GLN A 219 9.61 -1.68 48.42
N THR A 220 10.38 -2.10 47.43
CA THR A 220 11.27 -3.26 47.55
C THR A 220 12.37 -3.00 48.60
N VAL A 221 13.01 -1.83 48.57
CA VAL A 221 14.03 -1.44 49.56
C VAL A 221 13.43 -1.34 50.96
N GLU A 222 12.23 -0.76 51.10
CA GLU A 222 11.53 -0.69 52.39
C GLU A 222 11.18 -2.08 52.93
N LEU A 223 10.70 -2.99 52.08
CA LEU A 223 10.42 -4.37 52.47
C LEU A 223 11.67 -5.12 52.91
N ASP A 224 12.80 -4.92 52.22
CA ASP A 224 14.07 -5.54 52.61
C ASP A 224 14.56 -4.99 53.96
N ALA A 225 14.43 -3.68 54.20
CA ALA A 225 14.74 -3.08 55.50
C ALA A 225 13.88 -3.66 56.63
N VAL A 226 12.56 -3.76 56.43
CA VAL A 226 11.65 -4.36 57.42
C VAL A 226 11.98 -5.84 57.66
N ARG A 227 12.36 -6.59 56.62
CA ARG A 227 12.80 -7.98 56.76
C ARG A 227 14.08 -8.11 57.57
N GLU A 228 15.04 -7.21 57.36
CA GLU A 228 16.27 -7.17 58.16
C GLU A 228 15.96 -6.85 59.63
N GLU A 229 15.13 -5.84 59.91
CA GLU A 229 14.70 -5.50 61.27
C GLU A 229 13.98 -6.68 61.96
N LEU A 230 13.05 -7.34 61.26
CA LEU A 230 12.36 -8.52 61.78
C LEU A 230 13.36 -9.66 62.08
N GLY A 231 14.36 -9.84 61.21
CA GLY A 231 15.45 -10.80 61.42
C GLY A 231 16.27 -10.49 62.66
N GLN A 232 16.61 -9.21 62.89
CA GLN A 232 17.32 -8.75 64.09
C GLN A 232 16.49 -8.98 65.35
N GLN A 233 15.21 -8.60 65.35
CA GLN A 233 14.30 -8.83 66.47
C GLN A 233 14.14 -10.33 66.79
N ALA A 234 14.04 -11.18 65.76
CA ALA A 234 13.98 -12.62 65.95
C ALA A 234 15.27 -13.18 66.57
N ALA A 235 16.44 -12.67 66.16
CA ALA A 235 17.73 -13.06 66.75
C ALA A 235 17.85 -12.61 68.21
N GLU A 236 17.42 -11.39 68.54
CA GLU A 236 17.38 -10.89 69.92
C GLU A 236 16.45 -11.72 70.81
N LEU A 237 15.25 -12.07 70.32
CA LEU A 237 14.32 -12.91 71.06
C LEU A 237 14.89 -14.30 71.33
N ARG A 238 15.56 -14.91 70.34
CA ARG A 238 16.27 -16.19 70.53
C ARG A 238 17.36 -16.06 71.59
N HIS A 239 18.14 -14.99 71.57
CA HIS A 239 19.15 -14.76 72.61
C HIS A 239 18.54 -14.61 74.00
N LYS A 240 17.42 -13.87 74.13
CA LYS A 240 16.70 -13.72 75.40
C LYS A 240 16.13 -15.05 75.89
N PHE A 241 15.59 -15.86 74.98
CA PHE A 241 15.05 -17.18 75.30
C PHE A 241 16.14 -18.13 75.80
N ASN A 242 17.28 -18.20 75.09
CA ASN A 242 18.42 -19.00 75.52
C ASN A 242 18.93 -18.59 76.92
N ALA A 243 18.99 -17.28 77.20
CA ALA A 243 19.40 -16.79 78.52
C ALA A 243 18.39 -17.16 79.63
N LEU A 244 17.08 -17.18 79.31
CA LEU A 244 16.06 -17.64 80.25
C LEU A 244 16.17 -19.14 80.52
N ASP A 245 16.46 -19.95 79.49
CA ASP A 245 16.71 -21.38 79.66
C ASP A 245 17.93 -21.64 80.54
N GLU A 246 19.04 -20.90 80.35
CA GLU A 246 20.22 -20.98 81.23
C GLU A 246 19.88 -20.60 82.69
N ILE A 247 19.10 -19.54 82.91
CA ILE A 247 18.65 -19.16 84.25
C ILE A 247 17.78 -20.26 84.86
N ARG A 248 16.89 -20.87 84.08
CA ARG A 248 16.04 -21.97 84.52
C ARG A 248 16.88 -23.18 84.95
N GLU A 249 17.88 -23.56 84.14
CA GLU A 249 18.79 -24.65 84.51
C GLU A 249 19.57 -24.36 85.81
N LEU A 250 20.01 -23.10 86.01
CA LEU A 250 20.66 -22.67 87.25
C LEU A 250 19.73 -22.72 88.46
N LEU A 251 18.46 -22.32 88.30
CA LEU A 251 17.45 -22.41 89.35
C LEU A 251 17.16 -23.87 89.71
N ASP A 252 16.95 -24.74 88.70
CA ASP A 252 16.73 -26.17 88.92
C ASP A 252 17.94 -26.83 89.60
N ALA A 253 19.17 -26.42 89.25
CA ALA A 253 20.39 -26.89 89.93
C ALA A 253 20.45 -26.42 91.39
N ARG A 254 20.06 -25.18 91.65
CA ARG A 254 20.00 -24.63 93.03
C ARG A 254 18.92 -25.32 93.85
N GLU A 255 17.73 -25.57 93.29
CA GLU A 255 16.67 -26.33 93.96
C GLU A 255 17.15 -27.74 94.31
N ARG A 256 17.77 -28.45 93.36
CA ARG A 256 18.37 -29.77 93.63
C ARG A 256 19.41 -29.72 94.76
N ALA A 257 20.30 -28.72 94.76
CA ALA A 257 21.28 -28.54 95.82
C ALA A 257 20.64 -28.24 97.19
N MET A 258 19.53 -27.47 97.23
CA MET A 258 18.76 -27.24 98.46
C MET A 258 18.06 -28.53 98.93
N PHE A 259 17.42 -29.28 98.03
CA PHE A 259 16.81 -30.57 98.36
C PHE A 259 17.83 -31.58 98.89
N GLU A 260 19.03 -31.66 98.31
CA GLU A 260 20.11 -32.50 98.84
C GLU A 260 20.57 -32.05 100.22
N LYS A 261 20.67 -30.74 100.45
CA LYS A 261 21.04 -30.16 101.76
C LYS A 261 19.95 -30.39 102.82
N ASP A 262 18.68 -30.28 102.46
CA ASP A 262 17.57 -30.55 103.37
C ASP A 262 17.45 -32.05 103.66
N ARG A 263 17.75 -32.91 102.68
CA ARG A 263 17.83 -34.36 102.87
C ARG A 263 18.99 -34.78 103.77
N THR A 264 20.11 -34.06 103.77
CA THR A 264 21.22 -34.30 104.71
C THR A 264 20.97 -33.71 106.11
N LEU A 265 20.05 -32.74 106.25
CA LEU A 265 19.68 -32.13 107.52
C LEU A 265 18.53 -32.84 108.25
N PHE A 266 17.65 -33.56 107.56
CA PHE A 266 16.40 -34.12 108.14
C PHE A 266 16.09 -35.58 107.80
N GLY A 267 17.07 -36.40 107.43
CA GLY A 267 16.84 -37.78 106.97
C GLY A 267 17.60 -38.87 107.72
N ASP A 268 17.25 -39.13 108.98
CA ASP A 268 17.35 -40.46 109.63
C ASP A 268 16.08 -40.68 110.49
N GLU A 269 14.96 -41.05 109.86
CA GLU A 269 13.99 -42.03 110.38
C GLU A 269 12.88 -42.31 109.35
N VAL A 270 12.52 -43.58 109.28
CA VAL A 270 11.70 -44.26 108.26
C VAL A 270 10.21 -44.21 108.65
N VAL A 271 9.29 -44.33 107.68
CA VAL A 271 8.25 -45.39 107.59
C VAL A 271 7.18 -45.09 106.54
N ASP A 272 6.79 -46.20 105.92
CA ASP A 272 5.81 -46.53 104.90
C ASP A 272 4.32 -46.25 105.24
N GLU A 273 3.47 -46.46 104.22
CA GLU A 273 2.04 -46.81 104.24
C GLU A 273 0.89 -45.75 104.06
N LYS A 274 0.21 -45.90 102.91
CA LYS A 274 -1.27 -45.88 102.61
C LYS A 274 -2.19 -44.72 103.01
N ALA A 275 -2.86 -44.14 101.99
CA ALA A 275 -4.32 -44.25 101.67
C ALA A 275 -4.77 -43.09 100.73
N ARG A 276 -5.19 -43.37 99.48
CA ARG A 276 -6.57 -43.28 98.92
C ARG A 276 -7.42 -42.03 99.23
N GLY A 277 -7.88 -41.37 98.15
CA GLY A 277 -9.04 -40.45 98.06
C GLY A 277 -8.83 -39.35 96.99
N GLU A 278 -9.10 -39.61 95.71
CA GLU A 278 -10.30 -39.22 94.94
C GLU A 278 -10.45 -37.73 94.52
N SER A 279 -10.42 -37.55 93.18
CA SER A 279 -11.21 -36.64 92.33
C SER A 279 -10.92 -35.12 92.29
N LEU A 280 -10.40 -34.60 91.15
CA LEU A 280 -11.21 -33.95 90.10
C LEU A 280 -10.33 -33.43 88.94
N GLU A 281 -10.99 -33.30 87.79
CA GLU A 281 -10.52 -33.14 86.41
C GLU A 281 -9.82 -31.82 86.06
N ALA A 282 -8.91 -31.87 85.07
CA ALA A 282 -8.92 -31.12 83.80
C ALA A 282 -7.55 -31.34 83.10
N ARG A 283 -7.49 -31.99 81.92
CA ARG A 283 -7.36 -31.38 80.58
C ARG A 283 -6.33 -30.23 80.56
N ASP A 284 -5.29 -30.23 79.73
CA ASP A 284 -5.24 -30.63 78.32
C ASP A 284 -3.84 -31.07 77.88
N ARG A 285 -3.84 -31.91 76.84
CA ARG A 285 -2.67 -32.42 76.12
C ARG A 285 -1.98 -31.32 75.31
N PHE A 286 -0.66 -31.29 75.36
CA PHE A 286 0.16 -30.83 74.25
C PHE A 286 1.08 -31.99 73.86
N ASP A 287 0.78 -32.61 72.72
CA ASP A 287 1.72 -33.44 71.98
C ASP A 287 2.44 -32.55 70.97
N ASP A 288 3.76 -32.65 70.98
CA ASP A 288 4.66 -32.26 69.92
C ASP A 288 4.25 -32.92 68.60
N THR A 289 4.24 -32.17 67.49
CA THR A 289 4.85 -32.66 66.24
C THR A 289 5.18 -31.49 65.30
N ILE A 290 6.47 -31.31 65.05
CA ILE A 290 6.99 -30.60 63.87
C ILE A 290 6.81 -31.51 62.66
N SER A 291 6.19 -31.02 61.59
CA SER A 291 6.44 -31.52 60.23
C SER A 291 6.24 -30.44 59.18
N ILE A 292 7.29 -30.31 58.37
CA ILE A 292 7.44 -29.49 57.18
C ILE A 292 6.65 -30.14 56.04
N ALA A 293 5.90 -29.36 55.24
CA ALA A 293 6.08 -29.26 53.79
C ALA A 293 4.82 -28.77 53.03
N THR A 294 5.13 -27.87 52.07
CA THR A 294 4.52 -27.68 50.75
C THR A 294 3.14 -27.08 50.62
N GLY A 295 3.07 -26.09 49.73
CA GLY A 295 1.93 -25.23 49.53
C GLY A 295 0.84 -25.83 48.66
N GLN A 296 -0.31 -25.17 48.70
CA GLN A 296 -1.30 -25.16 47.63
C GLN A 296 -2.07 -23.84 47.69
N GLN A 297 -2.24 -23.26 46.50
CA GLN A 297 -3.07 -22.08 46.24
C GLN A 297 -4.51 -22.29 46.71
N SER A 298 -5.12 -21.24 47.27
CA SER A 298 -6.53 -20.91 47.13
C SER A 298 -6.73 -19.44 47.50
N GLU A 299 -7.45 -18.71 46.66
CA GLU A 299 -7.89 -17.32 46.86
C GLU A 299 -8.70 -17.14 48.16
N PRO A 300 -8.98 -15.88 48.56
CA PRO A 300 -10.40 -15.57 48.65
C PRO A 300 -10.83 -14.25 48.02
N GLU A 301 -12.13 -14.28 47.71
CA GLU A 301 -12.98 -13.28 47.09
C GLU A 301 -13.09 -11.93 47.82
N ARG A 302 -13.61 -10.99 47.02
CA ARG A 302 -13.93 -9.58 47.22
C ARG A 302 -14.96 -9.25 48.32
N ALA A 303 -14.88 -8.01 48.79
CA ALA A 303 -16.01 -7.07 48.89
C ALA A 303 -15.47 -5.63 48.71
N SER A 304 -15.83 -4.91 47.63
CA SER A 304 -16.97 -3.97 47.48
C SER A 304 -16.78 -2.69 48.31
N THR A 305 -16.82 -1.45 47.80
CA THR A 305 -17.81 -0.81 46.91
C THR A 305 -17.25 0.48 46.30
N SER A 306 -17.61 0.81 45.05
CA SER A 306 -18.25 2.10 44.72
C SER A 306 -18.74 2.12 43.27
N GLU A 307 -20.04 2.37 43.15
CA GLU A 307 -20.87 2.47 41.95
C GLU A 307 -20.49 3.64 41.03
N THR A 308 -20.63 3.46 39.71
CA THR A 308 -21.39 4.41 38.86
C THR A 308 -21.91 3.69 37.61
N GLN A 309 -23.21 3.87 37.34
CA GLN A 309 -23.99 3.28 36.26
C GLN A 309 -23.54 3.70 34.85
N ILE A 310 -23.54 2.76 33.91
CA ILE A 310 -23.71 3.02 32.47
C ILE A 310 -24.94 2.23 32.01
N GLN A 311 -25.89 2.95 31.42
CA GLN A 311 -27.10 2.40 30.81
C GLN A 311 -26.79 1.65 29.51
N SER A 312 -27.46 0.50 29.38
CA SER A 312 -27.54 -0.38 28.21
C SER A 312 -28.21 0.29 27.01
N ILE A 313 -27.73 -0.02 25.79
CA ILE A 313 -28.59 -0.34 24.64
C ILE A 313 -27.94 -1.50 23.86
N GLU A 314 -28.78 -2.48 23.56
CA GLU A 314 -28.57 -3.74 22.85
C GLU A 314 -28.15 -3.55 21.38
N SER A 315 -27.48 -4.56 20.81
CA SER A 315 -27.98 -5.32 19.64
C SER A 315 -26.85 -5.96 18.83
N SER A 316 -26.88 -7.30 18.82
CA SER A 316 -26.70 -8.18 17.65
C SER A 316 -25.61 -7.86 16.62
N ALA A 317 -24.59 -8.72 16.55
CA ALA A 317 -24.49 -9.76 15.52
C ALA A 317 -23.07 -10.33 15.49
N VAL A 318 -22.99 -11.65 15.66
CA VAL A 318 -21.82 -12.47 15.43
C VAL A 318 -21.51 -12.45 13.93
N HIS A 319 -20.32 -12.00 13.53
CA HIS A 319 -19.72 -12.40 12.25
C HIS A 319 -18.35 -13.01 12.50
N VAL A 320 -18.32 -14.33 12.32
CA VAL A 320 -17.14 -15.18 12.25
C VAL A 320 -16.23 -14.66 11.13
N ALA A 321 -14.96 -14.46 11.43
CA ALA A 321 -13.94 -14.00 10.48
C ALA A 321 -13.78 -15.02 9.34
N ALA A 322 -13.98 -14.57 8.09
CA ALA A 322 -13.73 -15.37 6.90
C ALA A 322 -12.22 -15.47 6.60
N PRO A 323 -11.74 -16.57 5.99
CA PRO A 323 -10.33 -16.76 5.67
C PRO A 323 -9.84 -15.77 4.61
N VAL A 324 -8.55 -15.42 4.69
CA VAL A 324 -7.86 -14.38 3.90
C VAL A 324 -8.03 -14.53 2.38
N GLU A 325 -8.32 -15.73 1.89
CA GLU A 325 -8.52 -16.04 0.47
C GLU A 325 -9.77 -15.39 -0.14
N GLN A 326 -10.82 -15.11 0.64
CA GLN A 326 -12.02 -14.42 0.12
C GLN A 326 -11.86 -12.90 -0.02
N ARG A 327 -10.90 -12.27 0.66
CA ARG A 327 -10.65 -10.82 0.56
C ARG A 327 -9.82 -10.44 -0.67
N LEU A 328 -9.09 -11.38 -1.25
CA LEU A 328 -8.24 -11.14 -2.43
C LEU A 328 -9.05 -11.19 -3.73
N ALA A 329 -10.16 -11.93 -3.76
CA ALA A 329 -11.07 -11.98 -4.91
C ALA A 329 -11.88 -10.68 -5.09
N GLU A 330 -12.22 -9.97 -4.00
CA GLU A 330 -12.92 -8.67 -4.05
C GLU A 330 -12.02 -7.52 -4.55
N LEU A 331 -10.71 -7.71 -4.59
CA LEU A 331 -9.74 -6.75 -5.13
C LEU A 331 -9.38 -7.01 -6.60
N GLY A 332 -9.98 -8.02 -7.24
CA GLY A 332 -9.81 -8.29 -8.68
C GLY A 332 -8.49 -8.92 -9.08
N TRP A 333 -7.76 -9.54 -8.15
CA TRP A 333 -6.51 -10.24 -8.45
C TRP A 333 -6.79 -11.74 -8.52
N SER A 334 -7.01 -12.26 -9.72
CA SER A 334 -6.90 -13.70 -9.99
C SER A 334 -5.46 -13.99 -10.41
N PHE A 335 -4.82 -14.93 -9.71
CA PHE A 335 -3.62 -15.60 -10.21
C PHE A 335 -4.07 -16.81 -11.02
N ASP A 336 -3.81 -16.79 -12.33
CA ASP A 336 -3.71 -18.00 -13.15
C ASP A 336 -2.30 -18.61 -13.02
#